data_AF-A0A323V9T3-F1
#
_entry.id   AF-A0A323V9T3-F1
#
_cell.length_a   1.000
_cell.length_b   1.000
_cell.length_c   1.000
_cell.angle_alpha   90.00
_cell.angle_beta   90.00
_cell.angle_gamma   90.00
#
_symmetry.space_group_name_H-M   'P 1'
#
loop_
_entity.id
_entity.type
_entity.pdbx_description
1 polymer ?
#
loop_
_entity_poly.entity_id
_entity_poly.type
_entity_poly.pdbx_seq_one_letter_code
_entity_poly.pdbx_strand_id
1 'polypeptide(L)'
;MQSTGWELPTWAPLPARPDPDFDELARRLAAELQVHRALVVLVSKGGQVYPGAYGLPEPWESRRSMPLAQSMSLRVVASGTPLVLRDARLDPDLADRVGVRELAVVAYAAVPLTDVHGHPIGVLSVSDER
;
A
#
# COMPACT_ATOMS: atom_id res chain seq x y z
N MET A 1 8.30 13.68 18.86
CA MET A 1 7.61 14.45 17.81
C MET A 1 6.15 14.07 17.86
N GLN A 2 5.25 15.05 17.94
CA GLN A 2 3.91 14.90 18.50
C GLN A 2 3.07 13.85 17.74
N SER A 3 2.58 12.85 18.47
CA SER A 3 1.54 11.93 18.01
C SER A 3 0.24 12.72 17.94
N THR A 4 -0.06 13.29 16.78
CA THR A 4 -1.38 13.86 16.51
C THR A 4 -2.36 12.69 16.58
N GLY A 5 -3.40 12.79 17.42
CA GLY A 5 -4.43 11.76 17.66
C GLY A 5 -5.34 11.48 16.45
N TRP A 6 -4.77 11.47 15.25
CA TRP A 6 -5.42 11.07 14.02
C TRP A 6 -5.68 9.57 14.06
N GLU A 7 -6.96 9.23 14.09
CA GLU A 7 -7.40 7.86 13.86
C GLU A 7 -7.68 7.65 12.37
N LEU A 8 -7.50 6.41 11.92
CA LEU A 8 -7.93 6.02 10.58
C LEU A 8 -9.38 6.43 10.33
N PRO A 9 -9.71 6.82 9.08
CA PRO A 9 -11.08 7.17 8.76
C PRO A 9 -12.03 6.01 9.04
N THR A 10 -13.23 6.34 9.51
CA THR A 10 -14.31 5.35 9.78
C THR A 10 -15.20 5.09 8.57
N TRP A 11 -15.10 5.92 7.53
CA TRP A 11 -15.85 5.71 6.30
C TRP A 11 -15.39 4.43 5.58
N ALA A 12 -16.32 3.80 4.87
CA ALA A 12 -16.01 2.62 4.07
C ALA A 12 -15.05 3.04 2.95
N PRO A 13 -13.89 2.40 2.76
CA PRO A 13 -13.02 2.69 1.63
C PRO A 13 -13.82 2.58 0.33
N LEU A 14 -13.33 3.18 -0.78
CA LEU A 14 -13.89 2.86 -2.09
C LEU A 14 -14.09 1.33 -2.21
N PRO A 15 -15.17 0.86 -2.86
CA PRO A 15 -15.37 -0.58 -3.02
C PRO A 15 -14.11 -1.22 -3.62
N ALA A 16 -13.80 -2.45 -3.19
CA ALA A 16 -12.66 -3.22 -3.66
C ALA A 16 -12.85 -3.65 -5.12
N ARG A 17 -12.81 -2.67 -6.03
CA ARG A 17 -12.98 -2.82 -7.46
C ARG A 17 -11.92 -2.00 -8.20
N PRO A 18 -11.48 -2.45 -9.38
CA PRO A 18 -10.58 -1.68 -10.22
C PRO A 18 -11.21 -0.33 -10.60
N ASP A 19 -10.37 0.69 -10.64
CA ASP A 19 -10.66 1.98 -11.24
C ASP A 19 -9.65 2.23 -12.38
N PRO A 20 -10.11 2.47 -13.62
CA PRO A 20 -9.21 2.58 -14.78
C PRO A 20 -8.13 3.65 -14.65
N ASP A 21 -8.45 4.79 -14.01
CA ASP A 21 -7.51 5.91 -13.89
C ASP A 21 -6.43 5.59 -12.85
N PHE A 22 -6.80 4.93 -11.76
CA PHE A 22 -5.84 4.49 -10.76
C PHE A 22 -4.99 3.29 -11.24
N ASP A 23 -5.55 2.36 -12.02
CA ASP A 23 -4.79 1.27 -12.67
C ASP A 23 -3.79 1.82 -13.70
N GLU A 24 -4.17 2.84 -14.47
CA GLU A 24 -3.26 3.57 -15.37
C GLU A 24 -2.10 4.21 -14.60
N LEU A 25 -2.41 4.92 -13.50
CA LEU A 25 -1.40 5.53 -12.65
C LEU A 25 -0.42 4.50 -12.10
N ALA A 26 -0.93 3.38 -11.56
CA ALA A 26 -0.09 2.30 -11.04
C ALA A 26 0.82 1.72 -12.13
N ARG A 27 0.29 1.46 -13.33
CA ARG A 27 1.06 0.93 -14.44
C ARG A 27 2.15 1.89 -14.92
N ARG A 28 1.86 3.19 -14.99
CA ARG A 28 2.86 4.22 -15.34
C ARG A 28 3.96 4.29 -14.30
N LEU A 29 3.60 4.32 -13.02
CA LEU A 29 4.56 4.35 -11.93
C LEU A 29 5.50 3.15 -11.96
N ALA A 30 4.95 1.94 -12.19
CA ALA A 30 5.75 0.73 -12.32
C ALA A 30 6.73 0.81 -13.50
N ALA A 31 6.27 1.32 -14.65
CA ALA A 31 7.10 1.50 -15.83
C ALA A 31 8.23 2.52 -15.63
N GLU A 32 7.92 3.68 -15.03
CA GLU A 32 8.88 4.75 -14.75
C GLU A 32 9.97 4.30 -13.76
N LEU A 33 9.58 3.55 -12.74
CA LEU A 33 10.50 3.04 -11.72
C LEU A 33 11.12 1.68 -12.07
N GLN A 34 10.77 1.10 -13.23
CA GLN A 34 11.28 -0.20 -13.70
C GLN A 34 11.05 -1.34 -12.69
N VAL A 35 9.90 -1.35 -12.03
CA VAL A 35 9.52 -2.35 -11.02
C VAL A 35 8.36 -3.21 -11.50
N HIS A 36 8.19 -4.38 -10.89
CA HIS A 36 7.16 -5.34 -11.27
C HIS A 36 5.77 -5.03 -10.69
N ARG A 37 5.69 -4.24 -9.61
CA ARG A 37 4.43 -3.99 -8.90
C ARG A 37 4.28 -2.55 -8.43
N ALA A 38 3.09 -2.00 -8.61
CA ALA A 38 2.71 -0.69 -8.09
C ALA A 38 1.24 -0.69 -7.67
N LEU A 39 0.94 -0.03 -6.56
CA LEU A 39 -0.40 0.03 -5.97
C LEU A 39 -0.76 1.44 -5.52
N VAL A 40 -1.98 1.85 -5.84
CA VAL A 40 -2.71 2.91 -5.16
C VAL A 40 -3.59 2.24 -4.11
N VAL A 41 -3.32 2.53 -2.84
CA VAL A 41 -3.98 1.90 -1.70
C VAL A 41 -4.78 2.94 -0.95
N LEU A 42 -6.05 2.66 -0.67
CA LEU A 42 -6.87 3.46 0.26
C LEU A 42 -7.15 2.65 1.51
N VAL A 43 -7.11 3.32 2.66
CA VAL A 43 -7.24 2.68 3.98
C VAL A 43 -8.36 3.29 4.80
N SER A 44 -8.96 2.46 5.65
CA SER A 44 -9.87 2.90 6.71
C SER A 44 -9.78 1.95 7.90
N LYS A 45 -10.55 2.20 8.97
CA LYS A 45 -10.66 1.24 10.09
C LYS A 45 -11.17 -0.14 9.63
N GLY A 46 -11.86 -0.22 8.49
CA GLY A 46 -12.38 -1.47 7.92
C GLY A 46 -11.35 -2.31 7.16
N GLY A 47 -10.17 -1.77 6.84
CA GLY A 47 -9.14 -2.47 6.07
C GLY A 47 -8.53 -1.60 4.99
N GLN A 48 -8.02 -2.23 3.93
CA GLN A 48 -7.53 -1.51 2.75
C GLN A 48 -8.04 -2.10 1.44
N VAL A 49 -8.10 -1.25 0.43
CA VAL A 49 -8.53 -1.56 -0.93
C VAL A 49 -7.52 -1.03 -1.95
N TYR A 50 -7.50 -1.64 -3.13
CA TYR A 50 -6.62 -1.26 -4.25
C TYR A 50 -7.47 -0.79 -5.43
N PRO A 51 -7.90 0.48 -5.44
CA PRO A 51 -8.55 1.04 -6.62
C PRO A 51 -7.61 1.06 -7.83
N GLY A 52 -6.30 1.20 -7.60
CA GLY A 52 -5.27 1.07 -8.63
C GLY A 52 -4.26 0.02 -8.26
N ALA A 53 -4.04 -0.95 -9.14
CA ALA A 53 -3.01 -1.94 -8.94
C ALA A 53 -2.51 -2.52 -10.26
N TYR A 54 -1.20 -2.70 -10.33
CA TYR A 54 -0.50 -3.30 -11.45
C TYR A 54 0.47 -4.36 -10.96
N GLY A 55 0.48 -5.51 -11.65
CA GLY A 55 1.40 -6.62 -11.38
C GLY A 55 1.05 -7.45 -10.14
N LEU A 56 -0.17 -7.33 -9.57
CA LEU A 56 -0.59 -8.24 -8.51
C LEU A 56 -0.83 -9.65 -9.08
N PRO A 57 -0.42 -10.71 -8.38
CA PRO A 57 -0.86 -12.06 -8.70
C PRO A 57 -2.27 -12.31 -8.16
N GLU A 58 -2.92 -13.36 -8.66
CA GLU A 58 -4.15 -13.86 -8.03
C GLU A 58 -3.85 -14.49 -6.65
N PRO A 59 -4.77 -14.41 -5.67
CA PRO A 59 -6.13 -13.85 -5.78
C PRO A 59 -6.20 -12.32 -5.58
N TRP A 60 -5.06 -11.65 -5.38
CA TRP A 60 -5.02 -10.24 -4.96
C TRP A 60 -5.47 -9.29 -6.05
N GLU A 61 -5.19 -9.63 -7.31
CA GLU A 61 -5.66 -8.89 -8.47
C GLU A 61 -7.18 -8.88 -8.55
N SER A 62 -7.84 -10.03 -8.45
CA SER A 62 -9.31 -10.07 -8.45
C SER A 62 -9.92 -9.52 -7.15
N ARG A 63 -9.27 -9.74 -6.00
CA ARG A 63 -9.78 -9.36 -4.67
C ARG A 63 -9.71 -7.87 -4.38
N ARG A 64 -8.70 -7.18 -4.93
CA ARG A 64 -8.42 -5.73 -4.74
C ARG A 64 -8.49 -5.24 -3.28
N SER A 65 -8.18 -6.09 -2.30
CA SER A 65 -8.26 -5.74 -0.86
C SER A 65 -7.47 -6.71 0.03
N MET A 66 -7.07 -6.24 1.21
CA MET A 66 -6.57 -7.10 2.30
C MET A 66 -6.80 -6.46 3.69
N PRO A 67 -6.80 -7.27 4.78
CA PRO A 67 -6.81 -6.72 6.13
C PRO A 67 -5.62 -5.79 6.38
N LEU A 68 -5.88 -4.57 6.90
CA LEU A 68 -4.83 -3.58 7.11
C LEU A 68 -3.76 -4.03 8.10
N ALA A 69 -4.17 -4.75 9.15
CA ALA A 69 -3.28 -5.26 10.20
C ALA A 69 -2.14 -6.15 9.67
N GLN A 70 -2.35 -6.84 8.54
CA GLN A 70 -1.36 -7.75 7.94
C GLN A 70 -0.51 -7.09 6.85
N SER A 71 -0.75 -5.81 6.56
CA SER A 71 -0.10 -5.11 5.46
C SER A 71 1.07 -4.25 5.89
N MET A 72 1.93 -3.90 4.93
CA MET A 72 3.01 -2.93 5.10
C MET A 72 2.47 -1.49 5.12
N SER A 73 1.36 -1.23 4.43
CA SER A 73 0.68 0.08 4.33
C SER A 73 0.37 0.68 5.70
N LEU A 74 0.05 -0.17 6.69
CA LEU A 74 -0.22 0.27 8.07
C LEU A 74 0.93 1.09 8.65
N ARG A 75 2.20 0.74 8.37
CA ARG A 75 3.34 1.47 8.92
C ARG A 75 3.40 2.89 8.38
N VAL A 76 3.23 3.06 7.07
CA VAL A 76 3.27 4.36 6.38
C VAL A 76 2.14 5.27 6.85
N VAL A 77 0.93 4.71 6.98
CA VAL A 77 -0.24 5.48 7.41
C VAL A 77 -0.15 5.84 8.90
N ALA A 78 0.35 4.94 9.74
CA ALA A 78 0.51 5.19 11.18
C ALA A 78 1.60 6.24 11.45
N SER A 79 2.68 6.26 10.68
CA SER A 79 3.74 7.27 10.84
C SER A 79 3.45 8.57 10.10
N GLY A 80 2.65 8.52 9.03
CA GLY A 80 2.48 9.63 8.09
C GLY A 80 3.76 9.96 7.32
N THR A 81 4.72 9.03 7.26
CA THR A 81 6.04 9.25 6.62
C THR A 81 6.31 8.19 5.56
N PRO A 82 7.10 8.53 4.51
CA PRO A 82 7.56 7.54 3.56
C PRO A 82 8.29 6.36 4.22
N LEU A 83 8.19 5.18 3.60
CA LEU A 83 8.89 3.96 3.96
C LEU A 83 9.66 3.46 2.75
N VAL A 84 10.98 3.24 2.91
CA VAL A 84 11.84 2.66 1.87
C VAL A 84 12.63 1.52 2.48
N LEU A 85 12.50 0.34 1.89
CA LEU A 85 13.15 -0.89 2.30
C LEU A 85 13.90 -1.46 1.10
N ARG A 86 15.21 -1.68 1.27
CA ARG A 86 16.01 -2.41 0.29
C ARG A 86 15.71 -3.91 0.34
N ASP A 87 15.46 -4.43 1.53
CA ASP A 87 15.09 -5.83 1.75
C ASP A 87 14.13 -5.91 2.95
N ALA A 88 12.85 -6.12 2.66
CA ALA A 88 11.79 -6.20 3.65
C ALA A 88 11.89 -7.45 4.54
N ARG A 89 12.66 -8.47 4.14
CA ARG A 89 12.89 -9.68 4.95
C ARG A 89 13.80 -9.40 6.15
N LEU A 90 14.59 -8.32 6.07
CA LEU A 90 15.47 -7.88 7.15
C LEU A 90 14.78 -6.99 8.18
N ASP A 91 13.53 -6.58 7.91
CA ASP A 91 12.74 -5.77 8.82
C ASP A 91 11.97 -6.67 9.81
N PRO A 92 12.30 -6.68 11.11
CA PRO A 92 11.74 -7.63 12.07
C PRO A 92 10.21 -7.59 12.20
N ASP A 93 9.63 -6.43 11.92
CA ASP A 93 8.21 -6.14 12.10
C ASP A 93 7.40 -6.34 10.80
N LEU A 94 8.09 -6.39 9.64
CA LEU A 94 7.48 -6.56 8.31
C LEU A 94 7.78 -7.91 7.65
N ALA A 95 8.83 -8.62 8.08
CA ALA A 95 9.24 -9.88 7.46
C ALA A 95 8.12 -10.94 7.43
N ASP A 96 7.18 -10.88 8.38
CA ASP A 96 6.04 -11.80 8.48
C ASP A 96 4.74 -11.26 7.85
N ARG A 97 4.78 -10.10 7.19
CA ARG A 97 3.60 -9.52 6.54
C ARG A 97 3.28 -10.26 5.24
N VAL A 98 2.01 -10.24 4.86
CA VAL A 98 1.50 -10.86 3.62
C VAL A 98 2.29 -10.42 2.39
N GLY A 99 2.67 -9.13 2.33
CA GLY A 99 3.52 -8.60 1.25
C GLY A 99 4.84 -9.37 1.10
N VAL A 100 5.53 -9.64 2.19
CA VAL A 100 6.83 -10.34 2.17
C VAL A 100 6.64 -11.84 1.94
N ARG A 101 5.68 -12.45 2.63
CA ARG A 101 5.51 -13.91 2.67
C ARG A 101 4.77 -14.49 1.47
N GLU A 102 3.74 -13.82 0.99
CA GLU A 102 2.85 -14.33 -0.07
C GLU A 102 3.06 -13.61 -1.40
N LEU A 103 3.37 -12.31 -1.37
CA LEU A 103 3.67 -11.52 -2.57
C LEU A 103 5.17 -11.44 -2.89
N ALA A 104 6.00 -12.15 -2.12
CA ALA A 104 7.46 -12.22 -2.28
C ALA A 104 8.16 -10.85 -2.34
N VAL A 105 7.62 -9.83 -1.67
CA VAL A 105 8.20 -8.48 -1.66
C VAL A 105 9.57 -8.50 -0.98
N VAL A 106 10.61 -8.12 -1.74
CA VAL A 106 11.98 -7.91 -1.26
C VAL A 106 12.23 -6.41 -1.15
N ALA A 107 12.24 -5.67 -2.27
CA ALA A 107 12.34 -4.23 -2.25
C ALA A 107 10.95 -3.58 -2.14
N TYR A 108 10.81 -2.55 -1.32
CA TYR A 108 9.55 -1.84 -1.12
C TYR A 108 9.78 -0.35 -0.92
N ALA A 109 9.03 0.48 -1.63
CA ALA A 109 8.97 1.91 -1.37
C ALA A 109 7.51 2.38 -1.35
N ALA A 110 7.21 3.28 -0.43
CA ALA A 110 5.86 3.77 -0.24
C ALA A 110 5.84 5.18 0.32
N VAL A 111 4.88 5.97 -0.14
CA VAL A 111 4.62 7.33 0.34
C VAL A 111 3.15 7.45 0.79
N PRO A 112 2.86 8.24 1.84
CA PRO A 112 1.49 8.45 2.27
C PRO A 112 0.70 9.24 1.21
N LEU A 113 -0.54 8.83 0.96
CA LEU A 113 -1.54 9.67 0.30
C LEU A 113 -2.32 10.39 1.38
N THR A 114 -2.41 11.72 1.31
CA THR A 114 -3.05 12.55 2.34
C THR A 114 -4.30 13.24 1.83
N ASP A 115 -5.24 13.48 2.73
CA ASP A 115 -6.35 14.40 2.45
C ASP A 115 -5.86 15.87 2.39
N VAL A 116 -6.80 16.79 2.19
CA VAL A 116 -6.55 18.24 2.13
C VAL A 116 -6.04 18.84 3.44
N HIS A 117 -6.13 18.11 4.55
CA HIS A 117 -5.65 18.50 5.87
C HIS A 117 -4.29 17.85 6.20
N GLY A 118 -3.72 17.05 5.28
CA GLY A 118 -2.46 16.35 5.49
C GLY A 118 -2.61 15.03 6.26
N HIS A 119 -3.83 14.55 6.49
CA HIS A 119 -4.04 13.28 7.17
C HIS A 119 -3.87 12.11 6.21
N PRO A 120 -3.11 11.05 6.58
CA PRO A 120 -2.97 9.87 5.74
C PRO A 120 -4.32 9.15 5.52
N ILE A 121 -4.71 9.01 4.26
CA ILE A 121 -5.90 8.27 3.79
C ILE A 121 -5.54 7.04 2.96
N GLY A 122 -4.25 6.84 2.68
CA GLY A 122 -3.79 5.79 1.81
C GLY A 122 -2.29 5.76 1.62
N VAL A 123 -1.84 4.95 0.67
CA VAL A 123 -0.43 4.76 0.32
C VAL A 123 -0.32 4.63 -1.19
N LEU A 124 0.68 5.30 -1.78
CA LEU A 124 1.18 4.95 -3.10
C LEU A 124 2.44 4.12 -2.90
N SER A 125 2.47 2.90 -3.43
CA SER A 125 3.57 1.98 -3.19
C SER A 125 4.05 1.28 -4.45
N VAL A 126 5.31 0.88 -4.41
CA VAL A 126 5.95 0.03 -5.39
C VAL A 126 6.70 -1.09 -4.70
N SER A 127 6.77 -2.24 -5.37
CA SER A 127 7.54 -3.38 -4.87
C SER A 127 8.14 -4.22 -5.99
N ASP A 128 9.19 -4.92 -5.60
CA ASP A 128 9.90 -5.90 -6.44
C ASP A 128 10.17 -7.16 -5.61
N GLU A 129 10.30 -8.29 -6.30
CA GLU A 129 10.65 -9.60 -5.75
C GLU A 129 12.16 -9.90 -5.80
N ARG A 130 12.97 -8.95 -6.27
CA ARG A 130 14.43 -9.07 -6.40
C ARG A 130 15.21 -8.27 -5.36
#